data_AF-A0A353BD95-F1
#
_entry.id   AF-A0A353BD95-F1
#
_cell.length_a   1.000
_cell.length_b   1.000
_cell.length_c   1.000
_cell.angle_alpha   90.00
_cell.angle_beta   90.00
_cell.angle_gamma   90.00
#
_symmetry.space_group_name_H-M   'P 1'
#
loop_
_entity.id
_entity.type
_entity.pdbx_description
1 polymer ?
#
loop_
_entity_poly.entity_id
_entity_poly.type
_entity_poly.pdbx_seq_one_letter_code
_entity_poly.pdbx_strand_id
1 'polypeptide(L)'
;DREAVPPLGLAAYLKFTKPASAKGREVIWVEGENEGQIITHEGGFKNWKTLRLAPDGMLAMLGNKYPMTEIGLERMIEKLIEKGREDLKRGPCQVTIAPDQKVGAAKCTLYQITHPEKDDRFDFHIAQIFVDHQRNIPLRYAAYMWPDEKGGEPPLEEEYTFLDVKLNVGLKDADFDPENKDYDFQ
;
A
#
# COMPACT_ATOMS: atom_id res chain seq x y z
N ASP A 1 8.84 -19.62 32.52
CA ASP A 1 9.55 -19.81 31.25
C ASP A 1 8.62 -20.28 30.14
N ARG A 2 8.04 -19.32 29.43
CA ARG A 2 7.70 -19.47 28.01
C ARG A 2 8.35 -18.27 27.38
N GLU A 3 9.42 -18.47 26.62
CA GLU A 3 9.94 -17.43 25.76
C GLU A 3 8.76 -16.95 24.92
N ALA A 4 8.33 -15.70 25.13
CA ALA A 4 7.37 -15.09 24.26
C ALA A 4 8.05 -15.07 22.89
N VAL A 5 7.51 -15.84 21.94
CA VAL A 5 7.85 -15.69 20.53
C VAL A 5 7.69 -14.20 20.25
N PRO A 6 8.77 -13.49 19.85
CA PRO A 6 8.64 -12.08 19.52
C PRO A 6 7.49 -11.97 18.52
N PRO A 7 6.62 -10.95 18.64
CA PRO A 7 5.57 -10.77 17.66
C PRO A 7 6.22 -10.79 16.27
N LEU A 8 5.69 -11.62 15.37
CA LEU A 8 6.10 -11.54 13.97
C LEU A 8 6.07 -10.07 13.56
N GLY A 9 7.10 -9.65 12.82
CA GLY A 9 7.05 -8.38 12.13
C GLY A 9 5.89 -8.37 11.13
N LEU A 10 5.78 -7.31 10.33
CA LEU A 10 4.66 -7.20 9.40
C LEU A 10 4.56 -8.43 8.49
N ALA A 11 3.38 -9.05 8.46
CA ALA A 11 3.08 -10.20 7.63
C ALA A 11 1.91 -9.87 6.70
N ALA A 12 2.03 -10.26 5.44
CA ALA A 12 1.09 -9.90 4.40
C ALA A 12 0.86 -11.07 3.44
N TYR A 13 -0.42 -11.35 3.21
CA TYR A 13 -0.90 -12.23 2.17
C TYR A 13 -1.77 -11.44 1.19
N LEU A 14 -1.54 -11.63 -0.10
CA LEU A 14 -2.33 -11.03 -1.17
C LEU A 14 -2.82 -12.09 -2.12
N LYS A 15 -4.09 -11.96 -2.51
CA LYS A 15 -4.67 -12.68 -3.64
C LYS A 15 -5.15 -11.68 -4.68
N PHE A 16 -4.54 -11.74 -5.86
CA PHE A 16 -4.87 -10.84 -6.96
C PHE A 16 -6.16 -11.32 -7.63
N THR A 17 -7.20 -10.48 -7.61
CA THR A 17 -8.49 -10.81 -8.24
C THR A 17 -8.63 -10.22 -9.64
N LYS A 18 -7.86 -9.17 -9.94
CA LYS A 18 -7.79 -8.41 -11.20
C LYS A 18 -6.41 -7.74 -11.32
N PRO A 19 -6.02 -7.25 -12.51
CA PRO A 19 -6.63 -7.51 -13.81
C PRO A 19 -6.48 -8.99 -14.23
N ALA A 20 -7.05 -9.37 -15.38
CA ALA A 20 -7.00 -10.76 -15.86
C ALA A 20 -5.56 -11.32 -15.98
N SER A 21 -4.58 -10.47 -16.25
CA SER A 21 -3.16 -10.84 -16.34
C SER A 21 -2.50 -11.23 -15.02
N ALA A 22 -3.06 -10.81 -13.87
CA ALA A 22 -2.55 -11.15 -12.54
C ALA A 22 -3.54 -11.97 -11.72
N LYS A 23 -4.75 -12.23 -12.25
CA LYS A 23 -5.81 -12.90 -11.51
C LYS A 23 -5.38 -14.30 -11.08
N GLY A 24 -5.46 -14.57 -9.78
CA GLY A 24 -5.08 -15.84 -9.17
C GLY A 24 -3.62 -15.88 -8.68
N ARG A 25 -2.83 -14.83 -8.92
CA ARG A 25 -1.52 -14.68 -8.26
C ARG A 25 -1.74 -14.57 -6.76
N GLU A 26 -0.94 -15.32 -6.00
CA GLU A 26 -0.89 -15.19 -4.54
C GLU A 26 0.53 -14.85 -4.09
N VAL A 27 0.62 -14.02 -3.06
CA VAL A 27 1.89 -13.47 -2.56
C VAL A 27 1.87 -13.53 -1.05
N ILE A 28 2.91 -14.10 -0.48
CA ILE A 28 3.19 -14.11 0.96
C ILE A 28 4.52 -13.39 1.19
N TRP A 29 4.52 -12.48 2.14
CA TRP A 29 5.74 -11.89 2.69
C TRP A 29 5.59 -11.74 4.20
N VAL A 30 6.65 -12.08 4.93
CA VAL A 30 6.69 -12.07 6.39
C VAL A 30 8.03 -11.50 6.81
N GLU A 31 8.00 -10.39 7.54
CA GLU A 31 9.20 -9.72 8.02
C GLU A 31 10.02 -10.62 8.95
N GLY A 32 11.31 -10.80 8.63
CA GLY A 32 12.23 -11.64 9.40
C GLY A 32 12.16 -13.14 9.08
N GLU A 33 11.21 -13.58 8.25
CA GLU A 33 11.01 -14.98 7.88
C GLU A 33 11.35 -15.23 6.41
N ASN A 34 11.35 -16.50 6.00
CA ASN A 34 11.56 -16.91 4.60
C ASN A 34 12.85 -16.37 3.96
N GLU A 35 13.91 -16.22 4.77
CA GLU A 35 15.17 -15.59 4.34
C GLU A 35 14.98 -14.16 3.79
N GLY A 36 13.94 -13.46 4.25
CA GLY A 36 13.55 -12.13 3.79
C GLY A 36 12.86 -12.12 2.42
N GLN A 37 12.57 -13.29 1.84
CA GLN A 37 12.04 -13.41 0.49
C GLN A 37 10.52 -13.35 0.46
N ILE A 38 10.00 -12.86 -0.67
CA ILE A 38 8.60 -13.03 -1.07
C ILE A 38 8.43 -14.44 -1.59
N ILE A 39 7.37 -15.12 -1.15
CA ILE A 39 6.91 -16.39 -1.71
C ILE A 39 5.69 -16.12 -2.57
N THR A 40 5.74 -16.46 -3.85
CA THR A 40 4.69 -16.11 -4.81
C THR A 40 4.49 -17.18 -5.87
N HIS A 41 3.28 -17.29 -6.40
CA HIS A 41 3.01 -18.02 -7.63
C HIS A 41 2.04 -17.23 -8.51
N GLU A 42 2.05 -17.49 -9.81
CA GLU A 42 1.11 -16.84 -10.74
C GLU A 42 -0.29 -17.47 -10.68
N GLY A 43 -1.25 -16.88 -11.39
CA GLY A 43 -2.60 -17.40 -11.58
C GLY A 43 -2.83 -18.09 -12.93
N GLY A 44 -3.70 -19.12 -12.97
CA GLY A 44 -4.18 -19.77 -14.20
C GLY A 44 -3.66 -21.18 -14.47
N PHE A 45 -3.84 -21.67 -15.70
CA PHE A 45 -3.60 -23.08 -16.10
C PHE A 45 -2.13 -23.55 -16.04
N LYS A 46 -1.19 -22.69 -15.62
CA LYS A 46 0.24 -23.00 -15.45
C LYS A 46 0.76 -22.59 -14.06
N ASN A 47 -0.04 -22.79 -13.01
CA ASN A 47 0.27 -22.39 -11.61
C ASN A 47 1.24 -23.27 -10.82
N TRP A 48 1.76 -24.35 -11.40
CA TRP A 48 2.63 -25.35 -10.76
C TRP A 48 3.99 -24.90 -10.20
N LYS A 49 4.31 -23.59 -10.10
CA LYS A 49 5.62 -23.15 -9.59
C LYS A 49 5.52 -21.98 -8.63
N THR A 50 5.81 -22.27 -7.37
CA THR A 50 6.18 -21.29 -6.35
C THR A 50 7.58 -20.73 -6.62
N LEU A 51 7.68 -19.41 -6.56
CA LEU A 51 8.90 -18.63 -6.72
C LEU A 51 9.26 -17.97 -5.39
N ARG A 52 10.55 -17.83 -5.16
CA ARG A 52 11.11 -17.04 -4.06
C ARG A 52 11.85 -15.84 -4.65
N LEU A 53 11.43 -14.63 -4.29
CA LEU A 53 11.95 -13.39 -4.85
C LEU A 53 12.47 -12.47 -3.74
N ALA A 54 13.62 -11.85 -3.94
CA ALA A 54 14.05 -10.73 -3.10
C ALA A 54 13.03 -9.57 -3.25
N PRO A 55 12.58 -8.91 -2.16
CA PRO A 55 11.54 -7.88 -2.23
C PRO A 55 11.88 -6.66 -3.09
N ASP A 56 13.17 -6.33 -3.19
CA ASP A 56 13.74 -5.25 -4.00
C ASP A 56 14.27 -5.74 -5.36
N GLY A 57 14.16 -7.04 -5.65
CA GLY A 57 14.61 -7.65 -6.88
C GLY A 57 13.78 -7.19 -8.08
N MET A 58 14.42 -7.12 -9.26
CA MET A 58 13.81 -6.63 -10.51
C MET A 58 12.44 -7.27 -10.82
N LEU A 59 12.29 -8.58 -10.61
CA LEU A 59 11.02 -9.27 -10.84
C LEU A 59 9.93 -8.91 -9.82
N ALA A 60 10.29 -8.71 -8.55
CA ALA A 60 9.35 -8.31 -7.49
C ALA A 60 8.90 -6.86 -7.65
N MET A 61 9.79 -5.99 -8.12
CA MET A 61 9.52 -4.56 -8.34
C MET A 61 8.82 -4.27 -9.67
N LEU A 62 8.71 -5.24 -10.58
CA LEU A 62 8.12 -5.00 -11.89
C LEU A 62 6.64 -4.57 -11.77
N GLY A 63 6.38 -3.31 -12.11
CA GLY A 63 5.04 -2.71 -11.99
C GLY A 63 4.69 -2.19 -10.60
N ASN A 64 5.64 -2.18 -9.65
CA ASN A 64 5.46 -1.66 -8.30
C ASN A 64 6.36 -0.44 -8.07
N LYS A 65 5.80 0.61 -7.45
CA LYS A 65 6.56 1.80 -7.03
C LYS A 65 7.41 1.55 -5.79
N TYR A 66 6.93 0.67 -4.89
CA TYR A 66 7.58 0.31 -3.64
C TYR A 66 7.73 -1.20 -3.50
N PRO A 67 8.74 -1.68 -2.77
CA PRO A 67 8.88 -3.09 -2.46
C PRO A 67 7.73 -3.57 -1.56
N MET A 68 7.51 -4.88 -1.57
CA MET A 68 6.50 -5.55 -0.75
C MET A 68 6.65 -5.26 0.76
N THR A 69 7.85 -4.91 1.21
CA THR A 69 8.14 -4.53 2.61
C THR A 69 7.43 -3.25 3.06
N GLU A 70 6.94 -2.46 2.10
CA GLU A 70 6.25 -1.17 2.31
C GLU A 70 4.72 -1.31 2.21
N ILE A 71 4.20 -2.53 2.27
CA ILE A 71 2.77 -2.76 2.08
C ILE A 71 1.93 -2.36 3.30
N GLY A 72 0.68 -1.99 3.02
CA GLY A 72 -0.37 -1.94 4.02
C GLY A 72 -0.57 -0.57 4.66
N LEU A 73 -1.60 -0.50 5.50
CA LEU A 73 -2.05 0.74 6.14
C LEU A 73 -0.98 1.33 7.06
N GLU A 74 -0.25 0.49 7.80
CA GLU A 74 0.78 0.93 8.74
C GLU A 74 1.93 1.67 8.02
N ARG A 75 2.55 1.01 7.03
CA ARG A 75 3.61 1.61 6.21
C ARG A 75 3.15 2.87 5.49
N MET A 76 1.93 2.88 4.96
CA MET A 76 1.35 4.09 4.36
C MET A 76 1.24 5.23 5.38
N ILE A 77 0.72 4.97 6.60
CA ILE A 77 0.61 5.99 7.65
C ILE A 77 1.99 6.53 8.04
N GLU A 78 3.00 5.67 8.21
CA GLU A 78 4.38 6.07 8.49
C GLU A 78 4.91 7.04 7.43
N LYS A 79 4.74 6.70 6.14
CA LYS A 79 5.16 7.56 5.02
C LYS A 79 4.39 8.89 4.97
N LEU A 80 3.08 8.87 5.21
CA LEU A 80 2.29 10.11 5.24
C LEU A 80 2.74 11.05 6.36
N ILE A 81 3.06 10.49 7.54
CA ILE A 81 3.59 11.27 8.67
C ILE A 81 4.98 11.83 8.33
N GLU A 82 5.86 11.02 7.74
CA GLU A 82 7.17 11.45 7.29
C GLU A 82 7.04 12.62 6.32
N LYS A 83 6.25 12.46 5.24
CA LYS A 83 6.04 13.50 4.23
C LYS A 83 5.44 14.78 4.81
N GLY A 84 4.42 14.67 5.67
CA GLY A 84 3.86 15.84 6.34
C GLY A 84 4.89 16.58 7.21
N ARG A 85 5.80 15.86 7.88
CA ARG A 85 6.89 16.48 8.65
C ARG A 85 7.95 17.12 7.76
N GLU A 86 8.19 16.59 6.57
CA GLU A 86 9.09 17.19 5.58
C GLU A 86 8.50 18.48 5.02
N ASP A 87 7.22 18.46 4.62
CA ASP A 87 6.51 19.64 4.10
C ASP A 87 6.55 20.82 5.06
N LEU A 88 6.32 20.57 6.36
CA LEU A 88 6.42 21.60 7.41
C LEU A 88 7.78 22.31 7.45
N LYS A 89 8.85 21.68 6.98
CA LYS A 89 10.21 22.25 6.92
C LYS A 89 10.49 22.96 5.60
N ARG A 90 9.85 22.55 4.51
CA ARG A 90 10.19 22.93 3.12
C ARG A 90 9.49 24.22 2.68
N GLY A 91 8.32 24.53 3.23
CA GLY A 91 7.61 25.78 2.96
C GLY A 91 6.10 25.68 3.14
N PRO A 92 5.35 26.76 2.85
CA PRO A 92 3.89 26.71 2.92
C PRO A 92 3.30 25.80 1.84
N CYS A 93 2.22 25.11 2.17
CA CYS A 93 1.37 24.41 1.23
C CYS A 93 -0.08 24.89 1.38
N GLN A 94 -0.89 24.62 0.37
CA GLN A 94 -2.34 24.85 0.45
C GLN A 94 -3.02 23.58 0.93
N VAL A 95 -3.85 23.69 1.96
CA VAL A 95 -4.61 22.55 2.49
C VAL A 95 -6.09 22.82 2.32
N THR A 96 -6.78 21.93 1.62
CA THR A 96 -8.24 21.89 1.54
C THR A 96 -8.76 20.70 2.33
N ILE A 97 -9.75 20.94 3.19
CA ILE A 97 -10.40 19.90 3.97
C ILE A 97 -11.85 19.82 3.51
N ALA A 98 -12.26 18.67 3.00
CA ALA A 98 -13.62 18.42 2.54
C ALA A 98 -14.24 17.25 3.32
N PRO A 99 -15.26 17.49 4.18
CA PRO A 99 -15.98 16.42 4.86
C PRO A 99 -16.91 15.65 3.89
N ASP A 100 -17.53 14.60 4.41
CA ASP A 100 -18.60 13.82 3.76
C ASP A 100 -18.24 13.23 2.38
N GLN A 101 -16.95 12.97 2.15
CA GLN A 101 -16.48 12.23 1.00
C GLN A 101 -16.75 10.72 1.19
N LYS A 102 -16.64 9.95 0.11
CA LYS A 102 -16.88 8.50 0.14
C LYS A 102 -15.71 7.71 -0.44
N VAL A 103 -15.35 6.63 0.24
CA VAL A 103 -14.45 5.58 -0.27
C VAL A 103 -15.17 4.24 -0.10
N GLY A 104 -15.63 3.66 -1.21
CA GLY A 104 -16.58 2.54 -1.16
C GLY A 104 -17.84 2.93 -0.39
N ALA A 105 -18.14 2.17 0.68
CA ALA A 105 -19.26 2.44 1.57
C ALA A 105 -18.92 3.38 2.75
N ALA A 106 -17.64 3.66 3.00
CA ALA A 106 -17.21 4.47 4.14
C ALA A 106 -17.40 5.98 3.88
N LYS A 107 -17.76 6.71 4.93
CA LYS A 107 -17.72 8.19 4.94
C LYS A 107 -16.35 8.65 5.41
N CYS A 108 -15.75 9.57 4.68
CA CYS A 108 -14.40 10.04 4.90
C CYS A 108 -14.33 11.56 4.89
N THR A 109 -13.26 12.08 5.51
CA THR A 109 -12.79 13.45 5.29
C THR A 109 -11.62 13.40 4.30
N LEU A 110 -11.69 14.19 3.23
CA LEU A 110 -10.57 14.43 2.34
C LEU A 110 -9.70 15.55 2.91
N TYR A 111 -8.40 15.27 3.03
CA TYR A 111 -7.34 16.24 3.19
C TYR A 111 -6.58 16.32 1.88
N GLN A 112 -6.68 17.45 1.18
CA GLN A 112 -5.92 17.70 -0.04
C GLN A 112 -4.81 18.72 0.26
N ILE A 113 -3.58 18.30 0.02
CA ILE A 113 -2.39 19.15 0.07
C ILE A 113 -2.06 19.53 -1.38
N THR A 114 -1.75 20.79 -1.61
CA THR A 114 -1.39 21.31 -2.95
C THR A 114 -0.18 22.22 -2.87
N HIS A 115 0.81 21.94 -3.72
CA HIS A 115 1.98 22.77 -3.98
C HIS A 115 1.80 23.43 -5.35
N PRO A 116 1.27 24.68 -5.42
CA PRO A 116 0.74 25.27 -6.65
C PRO A 116 1.81 25.52 -7.71
N GLU A 117 3.03 25.83 -7.28
CA GLU A 117 4.17 26.09 -8.15
C GLU A 117 5.09 24.87 -8.14
N LYS A 118 5.63 24.50 -9.32
CA LYS A 118 6.59 23.42 -9.43
C LYS A 118 7.89 23.84 -8.77
N ASP A 119 8.32 23.05 -7.81
CA ASP A 119 9.54 23.29 -7.04
C ASP A 119 10.15 21.94 -6.66
N ASP A 120 11.42 21.75 -6.99
CA ASP A 120 12.14 20.48 -6.78
C ASP A 120 12.30 20.12 -5.30
N ARG A 121 11.96 21.04 -4.38
CA ARG A 121 11.87 20.75 -2.94
C ARG A 121 10.66 19.89 -2.60
N PHE A 122 9.65 19.75 -3.45
CA PHE A 122 8.45 18.98 -3.17
C PHE A 122 8.33 17.77 -4.09
N ASP A 123 7.81 16.66 -3.56
CA ASP A 123 7.79 15.37 -4.27
C ASP A 123 6.51 15.16 -5.09
N PHE A 124 5.50 16.02 -4.94
CA PHE A 124 4.21 15.92 -5.62
C PHE A 124 3.59 17.31 -5.80
N HIS A 125 2.67 17.46 -6.77
CA HIS A 125 1.85 18.65 -6.90
C HIS A 125 0.63 18.61 -5.97
N ILE A 126 -0.07 17.47 -5.94
CA ILE A 126 -1.26 17.26 -5.12
C ILE A 126 -1.14 15.93 -4.39
N ALA A 127 -1.45 15.92 -3.09
CA ALA A 127 -1.69 14.70 -2.32
C ALA A 127 -3.10 14.74 -1.74
N GLN A 128 -3.85 13.65 -1.92
CA GLN A 128 -5.21 13.48 -1.41
C GLN A 128 -5.22 12.31 -0.43
N ILE A 129 -5.67 12.56 0.80
CA ILE A 129 -5.77 11.57 1.86
C ILE A 129 -7.21 11.53 2.34
N PHE A 130 -7.87 10.38 2.21
CA PHE A 130 -9.23 10.16 2.68
C PHE A 130 -9.21 9.38 3.99
N VAL A 131 -9.62 10.01 5.09
CA VAL A 131 -9.61 9.41 6.43
C VAL A 131 -11.03 9.00 6.83
N ASP A 132 -11.22 7.72 7.18
CA ASP A 132 -12.49 7.15 7.64
C ASP A 132 -12.97 7.81 8.94
N HIS A 133 -14.22 8.27 8.95
CA HIS A 133 -14.84 8.86 10.14
C HIS A 133 -14.99 7.85 11.29
N GLN A 134 -15.16 6.56 10.98
CA GLN A 134 -15.43 5.55 11.99
C GLN A 134 -14.15 5.06 12.67
N ARG A 135 -13.15 4.70 11.87
CA ARG A 135 -11.90 4.06 12.35
C ARG A 135 -10.75 5.05 12.52
N ASN A 136 -10.87 6.26 11.97
CA ASN A 136 -9.81 7.27 11.93
C ASN A 136 -8.50 6.76 11.28
N ILE A 137 -8.66 6.02 10.17
CA ILE A 137 -7.54 5.51 9.36
C ILE A 137 -7.67 6.01 7.91
N PRO A 138 -6.56 6.23 7.19
CA PRO A 138 -6.59 6.51 5.76
C PRO A 138 -7.14 5.29 4.99
N LEU A 139 -8.17 5.50 4.16
CA LEU A 139 -8.72 4.48 3.26
C LEU A 139 -8.36 4.73 1.80
N ARG A 140 -7.97 5.95 1.44
CA ARG A 140 -7.42 6.25 0.11
C ARG A 140 -6.31 7.28 0.22
N TYR A 141 -5.24 7.02 -0.51
CA TYR A 141 -4.18 7.97 -0.80
C TYR A 141 -4.02 8.07 -2.32
N ALA A 142 -3.89 9.28 -2.83
CA ALA A 142 -3.51 9.53 -4.21
C ALA A 142 -2.53 10.70 -4.28
N ALA A 143 -1.47 10.57 -5.08
CA ALA A 143 -0.56 11.67 -5.37
C ALA A 143 -0.49 11.93 -6.88
N TYR A 144 -0.37 13.20 -7.23
CA TYR A 144 -0.34 13.69 -8.60
C TYR A 144 0.88 14.58 -8.77
N MET A 145 1.55 14.48 -9.93
CA MET A 145 2.67 15.36 -10.27
C MET A 145 2.18 16.67 -10.90
N TRP A 146 3.10 17.60 -11.10
CA TRP A 146 2.78 18.81 -11.87
C TRP A 146 2.50 18.44 -13.32
N PRO A 147 1.51 19.09 -13.96
CA PRO A 147 1.29 18.91 -15.39
C PRO A 147 2.47 19.45 -16.19
N ASP A 148 2.73 18.85 -17.36
CA ASP A 148 3.79 19.30 -18.28
C ASP A 148 3.49 20.70 -18.85
N GLU A 149 2.20 21.00 -19.05
CA GLU A 149 1.72 22.29 -19.54
C GLU A 149 0.99 23.06 -18.44
N LYS A 150 1.16 24.38 -18.42
CA LYS A 150 0.49 25.25 -17.45
C LYS A 150 -1.03 25.14 -17.62
N GLY A 151 -1.71 24.70 -16.56
CA GLY A 151 -3.17 24.50 -16.55
C GLY A 151 -3.62 23.15 -17.10
N GLY A 152 -2.69 22.25 -17.45
CA GLY A 152 -2.99 20.87 -17.79
C GLY A 152 -3.47 20.06 -16.58
N GLU A 153 -3.98 18.85 -16.85
CA GLU A 153 -4.41 17.92 -15.81
C GLU A 153 -3.19 17.33 -15.08
N PRO A 154 -3.11 17.42 -13.75
CA PRO A 154 -2.05 16.79 -12.97
C PRO A 154 -2.02 15.27 -13.20
N PRO A 155 -0.93 14.69 -13.73
CA PRO A 155 -0.87 13.25 -13.96
C PRO A 155 -0.83 12.50 -12.62
N LEU A 156 -1.62 11.42 -12.52
CA LEU A 156 -1.60 10.53 -11.37
C LEU A 156 -0.27 9.79 -11.31
N GLU A 157 0.39 9.87 -10.16
CA GLU A 157 1.65 9.19 -9.88
C GLU A 157 1.42 7.88 -9.15
N GLU A 158 0.56 7.89 -8.13
CA GLU A 158 0.23 6.71 -7.35
C GLU A 158 -1.14 6.84 -6.69
N GLU A 159 -1.83 5.72 -6.54
CA GLU A 159 -3.10 5.63 -5.83
C GLU A 159 -3.23 4.28 -5.13
N TYR A 160 -3.60 4.32 -3.85
CA TYR A 160 -3.97 3.12 -3.09
C TYR A 160 -5.33 3.35 -2.45
N THR A 161 -6.24 2.40 -2.63
CA THR A 161 -7.58 2.43 -2.05
C THR A 161 -7.85 1.13 -1.31
N PHE A 162 -8.17 1.24 -0.02
CA PHE A 162 -8.56 0.14 0.85
C PHE A 162 -10.07 0.10 0.98
N LEU A 163 -10.67 -1.03 0.59
CA LEU A 163 -12.11 -1.29 0.69
C LEU A 163 -12.38 -2.41 1.69
N ASP A 164 -13.57 -2.42 2.28
CA ASP A 164 -14.05 -3.48 3.17
C ASP A 164 -13.11 -3.82 4.34
N VAL A 165 -12.40 -2.81 4.86
CA VAL A 165 -11.38 -2.95 5.91
C VAL A 165 -11.99 -3.43 7.23
N LYS A 166 -11.44 -4.54 7.74
CA LYS A 166 -11.70 -5.08 9.07
C LYS A 166 -10.40 -5.10 9.87
N LEU A 167 -10.45 -4.58 11.09
CA LEU A 167 -9.32 -4.54 12.00
C LEU A 167 -9.48 -5.64 13.06
N ASN A 168 -8.35 -6.11 13.61
CA ASN A 168 -8.32 -7.04 14.74
C ASN A 168 -9.12 -8.33 14.53
N VAL A 169 -9.05 -8.90 13.31
CA VAL A 169 -9.81 -10.11 12.94
C VAL A 169 -9.22 -11.41 13.49
N GLY A 170 -8.08 -11.33 14.19
CA GLY A 170 -7.45 -12.49 14.81
C GLY A 170 -6.65 -13.36 13.84
N LEU A 171 -5.94 -12.72 12.90
CA LEU A 171 -4.99 -13.41 12.02
C LEU A 171 -3.90 -14.11 12.83
N LYS A 172 -3.41 -15.23 12.33
CA LYS A 172 -2.39 -16.10 12.93
C LYS A 172 -1.28 -16.36 11.92
N ASP A 173 -0.16 -16.89 12.40
CA ASP A 173 1.00 -17.22 11.56
C ASP A 173 0.64 -18.16 10.40
N ALA A 174 -0.29 -19.10 10.63
CA ALA A 174 -0.81 -20.00 9.61
C ALA A 174 -1.51 -19.29 8.44
N ASP A 175 -2.02 -18.06 8.64
CA ASP A 175 -2.62 -17.27 7.56
C ASP A 175 -1.57 -16.70 6.60
N PHE A 176 -0.28 -16.79 6.96
CA PHE A 176 0.87 -16.34 6.17
C PHE A 176 1.85 -17.49 5.87
N ASP A 177 1.38 -18.73 5.99
CA ASP A 177 2.14 -19.93 5.68
C ASP A 177 1.86 -20.38 4.23
N PRO A 178 2.88 -20.50 3.35
CA PRO A 178 2.71 -21.06 2.02
C PRO A 178 2.18 -22.50 2.00
N GLU A 179 2.31 -23.26 3.10
CA GLU A 179 1.76 -24.61 3.23
C GLU A 179 0.28 -24.62 3.67
N ASN A 180 -0.35 -23.43 3.81
CA ASN A 180 -1.77 -23.33 4.11
C ASN A 180 -2.61 -23.88 2.94
N LYS A 181 -3.42 -24.90 3.25
CA LYS A 181 -4.26 -25.63 2.28
C LYS A 181 -5.40 -24.82 1.67
N ASP A 182 -5.69 -23.66 2.23
CA ASP A 182 -6.67 -22.73 1.67
C ASP A 182 -6.09 -21.89 0.50
N TYR A 183 -4.78 -21.97 0.27
CA TYR A 183 -4.03 -21.26 -0.78
C TYR A 183 -3.52 -22.22 -1.88
N ASP A 184 -3.11 -21.67 -3.03
CA ASP A 184 -2.76 -22.41 -4.26
C ASP A 184 -1.23 -22.49 -4.48
N PHE A 185 -0.45 -22.57 -3.39
CA PHE A 185 1.02 -22.68 -3.42
C PHE A 185 1.55 -24.12 -3.63
N GLN A 186 0.66 -25.14 -3.63
CA GLN A 186 1.00 -26.57 -3.72
C GLN A 186 0.72 -27.21 -5.09
#